data_AF-A0AAW7CZ73-F1
#
_entry.id   AF-A0AAW7CZ73-F1
#
_cell.length_a   1.000
_cell.length_b   1.000
_cell.length_c   1.000
_cell.angle_alpha   90.00
_cell.angle_beta   90.00
_cell.angle_gamma   90.00
#
_symmetry.space_group_name_H-M   'P 1'
#
loop_
_entity.id
_entity.type
_entity.pdbx_description
1 polymer ?
#
loop_
_entity_poly.entity_id
_entity_poly.type
_entity_poly.pdbx_seq_one_letter_code
_entity_poly.pdbx_strand_id
1 'polypeptide(L)'
;MKKLFLLLIFMLSMGAFAQKPFDPSPQAKCMYVPGFVTECPLNLYSTDDPPHQYISYVIEICGTVLKDPIPQVLQDIQNYICTYGEFPSNVKVEVKRYLPPFDID
;
A
#
# COMPACT_ATOMS: atom_id res chain seq x y z
N MET A 1 24.35 -64.42 22.49
CA MET A 1 24.38 -63.48 23.62
C MET A 1 24.28 -62.05 23.08
N LYS A 2 23.28 -61.31 23.59
CA LYS A 2 23.26 -59.85 23.81
C LYS A 2 24.10 -58.99 22.87
N LYS A 3 23.49 -58.45 21.81
CA LYS A 3 23.59 -57.04 21.37
C LYS A 3 22.32 -56.63 20.60
N LEU A 4 21.18 -57.24 20.94
CA LEU A 4 19.99 -56.53 21.44
C LEU A 4 20.19 -55.03 21.74
N PHE A 5 19.36 -54.20 21.11
CA PHE A 5 19.00 -52.81 21.44
C PHE A 5 20.15 -51.81 21.61
N LEU A 6 20.51 -51.08 20.55
CA LEU A 6 21.07 -49.71 20.71
C LEU A 6 21.06 -48.90 19.39
N LEU A 7 20.10 -49.15 18.48
CA LEU A 7 20.05 -48.46 17.17
C LEU A 7 18.66 -47.90 16.80
N LEU A 8 17.74 -47.78 17.76
CA LEU A 8 16.33 -47.51 17.46
C LEU A 8 15.68 -46.36 18.24
N ILE A 9 16.46 -45.43 18.83
CA ILE A 9 15.87 -44.28 19.55
C ILE A 9 16.25 -42.92 18.92
N PHE A 10 17.14 -42.89 17.91
CA PHE A 10 17.50 -41.64 17.23
C PHE A 10 16.54 -41.22 16.09
N MET A 11 15.38 -41.87 15.96
CA MET A 11 14.39 -41.60 14.90
C MET A 11 13.09 -40.96 15.42
N LEU A 12 13.02 -40.57 16.69
CA LEU A 12 11.89 -39.81 17.26
C LEU A 12 12.09 -38.28 17.23
N SER A 13 13.08 -37.79 16.49
CA SER A 13 13.28 -36.37 16.21
C SER A 13 12.62 -35.91 14.91
N MET A 14 11.73 -36.71 14.32
CA MET A 14 10.69 -36.19 13.43
C MET A 14 9.67 -35.46 14.28
N GLY A 15 10.07 -34.30 14.80
CA GLY A 15 9.12 -33.22 15.05
C GLY A 15 8.45 -32.95 13.72
N ALA A 16 7.26 -33.54 13.53
CA ALA A 16 6.31 -33.10 12.55
C ALA A 16 5.93 -31.68 12.94
N PHE A 17 6.74 -30.71 12.49
CA PHE A 17 6.25 -29.38 12.23
C PHE A 17 5.22 -29.56 11.11
N ALA A 18 3.99 -29.93 11.50
CA ALA A 18 2.80 -29.58 10.75
C ALA A 18 2.67 -28.06 10.82
N GLN A 19 3.63 -27.35 10.22
CA GLN A 19 3.42 -25.99 9.77
C GLN A 19 2.38 -26.14 8.68
N LYS A 20 1.12 -26.01 9.08
CA LYS A 20 -0.02 -25.76 8.19
C LYS A 20 0.52 -24.91 7.05
N PRO A 21 0.44 -25.36 5.78
CA PRO A 21 0.89 -24.54 4.68
C PRO A 21 0.21 -23.19 4.87
N PHE A 22 1.04 -22.18 5.12
CA PHE A 22 0.59 -20.81 5.16
C PHE A 22 0.14 -20.60 3.73
N ASP A 23 -1.14 -20.82 3.47
CA ASP A 23 -1.74 -20.52 2.20
C ASP A 23 -1.54 -19.01 2.08
N PRO A 24 -0.59 -18.52 1.25
CA PRO A 24 -0.46 -17.10 1.07
C PRO A 24 -1.72 -16.73 0.31
N SER A 25 -2.79 -16.41 1.05
CA SER A 25 -3.94 -15.70 0.53
C SER A 25 -3.36 -14.66 -0.42
N PRO A 26 -3.77 -14.61 -1.70
CA PRO A 26 -3.25 -13.64 -2.63
C PRO A 26 -3.64 -12.27 -2.12
N GLN A 27 -2.82 -11.70 -1.24
CA GLN A 27 -2.98 -10.35 -0.75
C GLN A 27 -2.86 -9.51 -2.02
N ALA A 28 -3.95 -8.86 -2.40
CA ALA A 28 -3.93 -7.89 -3.47
C ALA A 28 -2.75 -6.97 -3.19
N LYS A 29 -1.72 -7.02 -4.03
CA LYS A 29 -0.50 -6.25 -3.81
C LYS A 29 -0.94 -4.79 -3.86
N CYS A 30 -0.83 -4.09 -2.73
CA CYS A 30 -1.12 -2.67 -2.65
C CYS A 30 0.21 -1.90 -2.69
N MET A 31 0.20 -0.75 -3.35
CA MET A 31 1.33 0.17 -3.39
C MET A 31 1.01 1.39 -2.55
N TYR A 32 1.92 1.72 -1.65
CA TYR A 32 1.88 2.96 -0.87
C TYR A 32 2.73 4.03 -1.54
N VAL A 33 2.12 5.18 -1.80
CA VAL A 33 2.79 6.35 -2.39
C VAL A 33 2.63 7.52 -1.44
N PRO A 34 3.64 7.77 -0.58
CA PRO A 34 3.68 8.98 0.20
C PRO A 34 4.04 10.17 -0.71
N GLY A 35 3.53 11.36 -0.39
CA GLY A 35 3.99 12.56 -1.06
C GLY A 35 3.25 12.91 -2.35
N PHE A 36 2.15 12.24 -2.68
CA PHE A 36 1.40 12.54 -3.90
C PHE A 36 0.81 13.96 -3.79
N VAL A 37 1.06 14.81 -4.78
CA VAL A 37 0.50 16.17 -4.85
C VAL A 37 -0.33 16.25 -6.11
N THR A 38 -1.56 16.71 -5.97
CA THR A 38 -2.48 16.88 -7.09
C THR A 38 -2.16 18.17 -7.83
N GLU A 39 -2.18 18.15 -9.16
CA GLU A 39 -2.05 19.35 -10.00
C GLU A 39 -3.39 20.09 -10.20
N CYS A 40 -4.51 19.40 -9.96
CA CYS A 40 -5.86 19.89 -10.18
C CYS A 40 -6.66 19.97 -8.87
N PRO A 41 -7.63 20.90 -8.76
CA PRO A 41 -8.46 21.02 -7.57
C PRO A 41 -9.35 19.78 -7.41
N LEU A 42 -9.53 19.36 -6.16
CA LEU A 42 -10.49 18.32 -5.79
C LEU A 42 -11.80 18.97 -5.32
N ASN A 43 -12.92 18.38 -5.73
CA ASN A 43 -14.29 18.75 -5.34
C ASN A 43 -14.58 18.46 -3.85
N LEU A 44 -13.68 17.74 -3.17
CA LEU A 44 -13.79 17.37 -1.76
C LEU A 44 -13.39 18.49 -0.80
N TYR A 45 -12.86 19.61 -1.31
CA TYR A 45 -12.33 20.65 -0.43
C TYR A 45 -13.42 21.58 0.10
N SER A 46 -13.45 21.70 1.44
CA SER A 46 -14.09 22.82 2.10
C SER A 46 -13.41 24.09 1.61
N THR A 47 -14.16 25.19 1.49
CA THR A 47 -13.60 26.50 1.10
C THR A 47 -12.48 27.00 2.01
N ASP A 48 -12.30 26.37 3.17
CA ASP A 48 -11.30 26.68 4.18
C ASP A 48 -9.98 25.89 4.03
N ASP A 49 -9.93 24.90 3.13
CA ASP A 49 -8.70 24.14 2.90
C ASP A 49 -7.71 24.94 2.04
N PRO A 50 -6.39 24.79 2.27
CA PRO A 50 -5.38 25.46 1.47
C PRO A 50 -5.46 25.00 0.00
N PRO A 51 -4.95 25.80 -0.95
CA PRO A 51 -4.89 25.39 -2.35
C PRO A 51 -4.28 23.99 -2.50
N HIS A 52 -4.82 23.18 -3.40
CA HIS A 52 -4.50 21.76 -3.57
C HIS A 52 -3.00 21.48 -3.77
N GLN A 53 -2.25 22.45 -4.30
CA GLN A 53 -0.79 22.43 -4.43
C GLN A 53 -0.02 22.35 -3.10
N TYR A 54 -0.65 22.70 -1.98
CA TYR A 54 -0.07 22.62 -0.63
C TYR A 54 -0.50 21.36 0.11
N ILE A 55 -1.27 20.47 -0.52
CA ILE A 55 -1.78 19.27 0.12
C ILE A 55 -1.03 18.06 -0.44
N SER A 56 -0.43 17.31 0.48
CA SER A 56 0.19 16.03 0.15
C SER A 56 -0.70 14.89 0.62
N TYR A 57 -0.83 13.88 -0.23
CA TYR A 57 -1.61 12.70 0.06
C TYR A 57 -0.66 11.52 0.21
N VAL A 58 -0.95 10.67 1.17
CA VAL A 58 -0.47 9.31 1.17
C VAL A 58 -1.57 8.49 0.51
N ILE A 59 -1.30 7.97 -0.68
CA ILE A 59 -2.27 7.16 -1.41
C ILE A 59 -1.87 5.70 -1.38
N GLU A 60 -2.85 4.83 -1.15
CA GLU A 60 -2.72 3.39 -1.25
C GLU A 60 -3.50 2.91 -2.47
N ILE A 61 -2.79 2.33 -3.44
CA ILE A 61 -3.35 1.85 -4.70
C ILE A 61 -3.34 0.33 -4.65
N CYS A 62 -4.53 -0.28 -4.61
CA CYS A 62 -4.69 -1.73 -4.53
C CYS A 62 -5.24 -2.31 -5.84
N GLY A 63 -4.83 -3.54 -6.16
CA GLY A 63 -5.46 -4.35 -7.21
C GLY A 63 -4.65 -4.48 -8.50
N THR A 64 -5.33 -4.81 -9.60
CA THR A 64 -4.72 -5.19 -10.89
C THR A 64 -4.01 -4.05 -11.62
N VAL A 65 -4.13 -2.82 -11.14
CA VAL A 65 -3.58 -1.59 -11.73
C VAL A 65 -2.05 -1.55 -11.62
N LEU A 66 -1.45 -2.31 -10.70
CA LEU A 66 0.02 -2.43 -10.57
C LEU A 66 0.69 -3.29 -11.66
N LYS A 67 -0.03 -3.63 -12.74
CA LYS A 67 0.59 -4.23 -13.94
C LYS A 67 1.38 -3.20 -14.73
N ASP A 68 0.97 -1.93 -14.66
CA ASP A 68 1.59 -0.84 -15.39
C ASP A 68 2.73 -0.20 -14.57
N PRO A 69 3.68 0.47 -15.22
CA PRO A 69 4.74 1.20 -14.54
C PRO A 69 4.16 2.23 -13.56
N ILE A 70 4.75 2.32 -12.37
CA ILE A 70 4.30 3.24 -11.30
C ILE A 70 4.09 4.67 -11.81
N PRO A 71 4.99 5.27 -12.62
CA PRO A 71 4.77 6.63 -13.13
C PRO A 71 3.50 6.76 -13.98
N GLN A 72 3.16 5.74 -14.76
CA GLN A 72 1.95 5.74 -15.59
C GLN A 72 0.70 5.68 -14.70
N VAL A 73 0.69 4.80 -13.70
CA VAL A 73 -0.43 4.68 -12.75
C VAL A 73 -0.68 6.01 -12.03
N LEU A 74 0.39 6.70 -11.61
CA LEU A 74 0.27 8.02 -10.97
C LEU A 74 -0.27 9.07 -11.93
N GLN A 75 0.17 9.06 -13.20
CA GLN A 75 -0.36 9.97 -14.22
C GLN A 75 -1.84 9.71 -14.51
N ASP A 76 -2.27 8.46 -14.55
CA ASP A 76 -3.67 8.10 -14.78
C ASP A 76 -4.56 8.55 -13.62
N ILE A 77 -4.07 8.43 -12.38
CA ILE A 77 -4.73 8.99 -11.19
C ILE A 77 -4.81 10.51 -11.30
N GLN A 78 -3.73 11.18 -11.71
CA GLN A 78 -3.71 12.64 -11.91
C GLN A 78 -4.75 13.07 -12.95
N ASN A 79 -4.80 12.40 -14.10
CA ASN A 79 -5.76 12.67 -15.16
C ASN A 79 -7.21 12.45 -14.70
N TYR A 80 -7.46 11.39 -13.93
CA TYR A 80 -8.77 11.11 -13.35
C TYR A 80 -9.20 12.23 -12.40
N ILE A 81 -8.32 12.65 -11.49
CA ILE A 81 -8.59 13.77 -10.57
C ILE A 81 -8.87 15.05 -11.34
N CYS A 82 -8.10 15.36 -12.38
CA CYS A 82 -8.34 16.54 -13.21
C CYS A 82 -9.67 16.49 -13.98
N THR A 83 -10.17 15.29 -14.30
CA THR A 83 -11.41 15.11 -15.06
C THR A 83 -12.64 15.14 -14.16
N TYR A 84 -12.56 14.50 -12.99
CA TYR A 84 -13.72 14.27 -12.11
C TYR A 84 -13.66 15.04 -10.80
N GLY A 85 -12.52 15.64 -10.46
CA GLY A 85 -12.31 16.36 -9.20
C GLY A 85 -12.33 15.45 -7.97
N GLU A 86 -12.10 14.14 -8.12
CA GLU A 86 -12.06 13.20 -7.00
C GLU A 86 -11.05 12.07 -7.23
N PHE A 87 -10.65 11.38 -6.16
CA PHE A 87 -9.79 10.21 -6.29
C PHE A 87 -10.58 9.02 -6.86
N PRO A 88 -9.95 8.16 -7.69
CA PRO A 88 -10.59 6.93 -8.13
C PRO A 88 -10.97 6.03 -6.95
N SER A 89 -12.09 5.32 -7.04
CA SER A 89 -12.61 4.46 -5.96
C SER A 89 -11.66 3.34 -5.50
N ASN A 90 -10.72 2.94 -6.35
CA ASN A 90 -9.68 1.95 -6.05
C ASN A 90 -8.43 2.53 -5.37
N VAL A 91 -8.42 3.85 -5.13
CA VAL A 91 -7.35 4.56 -4.43
C VAL A 91 -7.86 4.94 -3.04
N LYS A 92 -7.22 4.41 -2.01
CA LYS A 92 -7.44 4.87 -0.63
C LYS A 92 -6.53 6.05 -0.36
N VAL A 93 -7.05 7.03 0.36
CA VAL A 93 -6.36 8.30 0.60
C VAL A 93 -6.26 8.54 2.09
N GLU A 94 -5.03 8.69 2.56
CA GLU A 94 -4.72 9.28 3.86
C GLU A 94 -4.21 10.71 3.62
N VAL A 95 -4.99 11.69 4.06
CA VAL A 95 -4.64 13.10 3.86
C VAL A 95 -3.56 13.50 4.86
N LYS A 96 -2.39 13.91 4.37
CA LYS A 96 -1.34 14.56 5.18
C LYS A 96 -1.19 16.01 4.75
N ARG A 97 -1.96 16.88 5.40
CA ARG A 97 -1.84 18.33 5.17
C ARG A 97 -0.46 18.81 5.62
N TYR A 98 0.31 19.34 4.69
CA TYR A 98 1.47 20.16 5.02
C TYR A 98 0.99 21.61 4.95
N LEU A 99 1.11 22.34 6.06
CA LEU A 99 0.93 23.79 5.99
C LEU A 99 2.02 24.34 5.06
N PRO A 100 1.72 25.32 4.19
CA PRO A 100 2.78 26.03 3.49
C PRO A 100 3.81 26.51 4.53
N PRO A 101 5.11 26.58 4.19
CA PRO A 101 6.05 27.27 5.05
C PRO A 101 5.45 28.65 5.31
N PHE A 102 5.19 28.95 6.59
CA PHE A 102 4.75 30.29 6.96
C PHE A 102 5.84 31.22 6.43
N ASP A 103 5.48 32.13 5.52
CA ASP A 103 6.27 33.33 5.32
C ASP A 103 6.22 34.06 6.67
N ILE A 104 7.28 33.88 7.44
CA ILE A 104 7.53 34.67 8.64
C ILE A 104 8.05 36.01 8.11
N ASP A 105 7.13 36.96 7.91
CA ASP A 105 7.47 38.38 7.72
C ASP A 105 8.28 38.90 8.92
#